data_AF-A0A812NNH8-F1
#
_entry.id   AF-A0A812NNH8-F1
#
_cell.length_a   1.000
_cell.length_b   1.000
_cell.length_c   1.000
_cell.angle_alpha   90.00
_cell.angle_beta   90.00
_cell.angle_gamma   90.00
#
_symmetry.space_group_name_H-M   'P 1'
#
loop_
_entity.id
_entity.type
_entity.pdbx_description
1 polymer ?
#
loop_
_entity_poly.entity_id
_entity_poly.type
_entity_poly.pdbx_seq_one_letter_code
_entity_poly.pdbx_strand_id
1 'polypeptide(L)'
;MPWWSSSTPAASTPAPVKAEVVAVLPKTSPQPPPPPESRLPAVPSTFSELDNYSLSELQNLRANKPALDDLILEQTDVKALLKQLETARMENRSTAQSILNQETGMQATSQDYASVSQALSATKASVEALSAQRDEILQKRSPEQLCVMLNGQAHTADAAAEDLLRDALEARQSLDTSALAQFKQQFVQQKMEKHMRLALKSSLESSGIS
;
A
#
# COMPACT_ATOMS: atom_id res chain seq x y z
N MET A 1 12.77 30.87 17.03
CA MET A 1 13.31 30.19 15.83
C MET A 1 12.50 28.93 15.57
N PRO A 2 11.61 28.89 14.57
CA PRO A 2 10.88 27.68 14.21
C PRO A 2 11.62 26.92 13.09
N TRP A 3 11.81 25.62 13.29
CA TRP A 3 12.66 24.71 12.52
C TRP A 3 11.84 23.59 11.85
N TRP A 4 10.72 23.96 11.25
CA TRP A 4 9.91 23.07 10.44
C TRP A 4 9.63 23.75 9.10
N SER A 5 10.67 23.81 8.26
CA SER A 5 10.49 24.04 6.83
C SER A 5 9.89 22.77 6.23
N SER A 6 8.57 22.65 6.36
CA SER A 6 7.78 21.76 5.52
C SER A 6 7.85 22.27 4.09
N SER A 7 8.83 21.77 3.33
CA SER A 7 8.80 21.81 1.89
C SER A 7 7.60 21.00 1.43
N THR A 8 6.47 21.67 1.26
CA THR A 8 5.31 21.18 0.53
C THR A 8 5.78 20.87 -0.90
N PRO A 9 5.80 19.61 -1.37
CA PRO A 9 5.85 19.38 -2.80
C PRO A 9 4.56 19.97 -3.36
N ALA A 10 4.70 20.86 -4.34
CA ALA A 10 3.56 21.39 -5.08
C ALA A 10 2.71 20.19 -5.54
N ALA A 11 1.46 20.16 -5.07
CA ALA A 11 0.45 19.29 -5.60
C ALA A 11 0.26 19.67 -7.07
N SER A 12 1.02 19.03 -7.94
CA SER A 12 0.71 18.86 -9.34
C SER A 12 -0.65 18.17 -9.36
N THR A 13 -1.70 18.96 -9.54
CA THR A 13 -3.03 18.48 -9.87
C THR A 13 -2.85 17.59 -11.10
N PRO A 14 -2.98 16.26 -10.99
CA PRO A 14 -3.04 15.47 -12.20
C PRO A 14 -4.30 15.93 -12.91
N ALA A 15 -4.14 16.47 -14.12
CA ALA A 15 -5.25 16.66 -15.02
C ALA A 15 -6.08 15.37 -15.05
N PRO A 16 -7.41 15.43 -15.22
CA PRO A 16 -8.22 14.26 -15.46
C PRO A 16 -7.74 13.61 -16.76
N VAL A 17 -6.75 12.75 -16.64
CA VAL A 17 -6.39 11.79 -17.67
C VAL A 17 -7.64 10.94 -17.74
N LYS A 18 -8.46 11.20 -18.76
CA LYS A 18 -9.48 10.26 -19.20
C LYS A 18 -8.77 8.93 -19.22
N ALA A 19 -9.13 8.07 -18.27
CA ALA A 19 -8.81 6.66 -18.32
C ALA A 19 -9.62 6.12 -19.49
N GLU A 20 -9.14 6.42 -20.70
CA GLU A 20 -9.25 5.51 -21.81
C GLU A 20 -8.59 4.26 -21.25
N VAL A 21 -9.45 3.36 -20.78
CA VAL A 21 -9.14 1.95 -20.59
C VAL A 21 -8.77 1.49 -21.99
N VAL A 22 -7.56 1.85 -22.42
CA VAL A 22 -6.81 1.06 -23.36
C VAL A 22 -6.71 -0.23 -22.60
N ALA A 23 -7.64 -1.14 -22.91
CA ALA A 23 -7.44 -2.55 -22.72
C ALA A 23 -6.06 -2.79 -23.31
N VAL A 24 -5.05 -2.78 -22.45
CA VAL A 24 -3.75 -3.33 -22.76
C VAL A 24 -4.11 -4.78 -22.97
N LEU A 25 -4.47 -5.10 -24.21
CA LEU A 25 -4.49 -6.46 -24.71
C LEU A 25 -3.23 -7.08 -24.13
N PRO A 26 -3.31 -8.25 -23.48
CA PRO A 26 -2.12 -8.94 -23.02
C PRO A 26 -1.17 -8.94 -24.22
N LYS A 27 -0.09 -8.16 -24.13
CA LYS A 27 0.96 -8.17 -25.13
C LYS A 27 1.30 -9.63 -25.24
N THR A 28 0.93 -10.21 -26.38
CA THR A 28 1.25 -11.57 -26.79
C THR A 28 2.66 -11.81 -26.30
N SER A 29 2.80 -12.63 -25.25
CA SER A 29 4.09 -13.00 -24.72
C SER A 29 4.93 -13.39 -25.92
N PRO A 30 6.07 -12.74 -26.18
CA PRO A 30 6.87 -13.00 -27.36
C PRO A 30 7.10 -14.50 -27.38
N GLN A 31 6.44 -15.17 -28.32
CA GLN A 31 6.52 -16.60 -28.46
C GLN A 31 8.01 -16.89 -28.65
N PRO A 32 8.64 -17.64 -27.72
CA PRO A 32 10.07 -17.88 -27.80
C PRO A 32 10.37 -18.40 -29.21
N PRO A 33 11.39 -17.83 -29.88
CA PRO A 33 11.69 -18.22 -31.26
C PRO A 33 11.78 -19.73 -31.33
N PRO A 34 11.21 -20.36 -32.38
CA PRO A 34 11.26 -21.80 -32.53
C PRO A 34 12.73 -22.24 -32.40
N PRO A 35 13.02 -23.24 -31.55
CA PRO A 35 14.40 -23.65 -31.31
C PRO A 35 15.04 -23.98 -32.65
N PRO A 36 16.25 -23.48 -32.95
CA PRO A 36 16.92 -23.78 -34.19
C PRO A 36 17.00 -25.30 -34.32
N GLU A 37 16.45 -25.83 -35.40
CA GLU A 37 16.48 -27.27 -35.67
C GLU A 37 17.94 -27.72 -35.64
N SER A 38 18.32 -28.48 -34.61
CA SER A 38 19.62 -29.11 -34.51
C SER A 38 19.70 -30.13 -35.64
N ARG A 39 20.27 -29.71 -36.77
CA ARG A 39 20.54 -30.59 -37.90
C ARG A 39 21.63 -31.54 -37.44
N LEU A 40 21.23 -32.78 -37.18
CA LEU A 40 22.19 -33.88 -37.01
C LEU A 40 23.12 -33.88 -38.22
N PRO A 41 24.44 -34.04 -38.03
CA PRO A 41 25.36 -34.13 -39.14
C PRO A 41 24.96 -35.31 -40.03
N ALA A 42 25.02 -35.11 -41.35
CA ALA A 42 24.73 -36.15 -42.31
C ALA A 42 25.72 -37.31 -42.11
N VAL A 43 25.23 -38.56 -42.19
CA VAL A 43 26.08 -39.74 -42.06
C VAL A 43 27.13 -39.71 -43.18
N PRO A 44 28.43 -39.72 -42.85
CA PRO A 44 29.48 -39.71 -43.87
C PRO A 44 29.40 -40.99 -44.69
N SER A 45 29.43 -40.87 -46.02
CA SER A 45 29.38 -41.99 -46.94
C SER A 45 30.72 -42.71 -47.13
N THR A 46 31.81 -42.12 -46.63
CA THR A 46 33.19 -42.59 -46.83
C THR A 46 34.01 -42.36 -45.57
N PHE A 47 34.86 -43.33 -45.21
CA PHE A 47 35.76 -43.26 -44.05
C PHE A 47 37.21 -43.35 -44.51
N SER A 48 37.77 -42.23 -44.97
CA SER A 48 39.14 -42.16 -45.51
C SER A 48 40.23 -42.57 -44.53
N GLU A 49 39.94 -42.61 -43.23
CA GLU A 49 40.85 -43.08 -42.19
C GLU A 49 41.06 -44.60 -42.25
N LEU A 50 40.06 -45.37 -42.70
CA LEU A 50 40.14 -46.83 -42.80
C LEU A 50 41.03 -47.30 -43.95
N ASP A 51 41.23 -46.46 -44.98
CA ASP A 51 42.06 -46.76 -46.15
C ASP A 51 43.56 -46.89 -45.81
N ASN A 52 43.98 -46.35 -44.65
CA ASN A 52 45.37 -46.39 -44.20
C ASN A 52 45.73 -47.68 -43.43
N TYR A 53 44.75 -48.52 -43.11
CA TYR A 53 44.97 -49.73 -42.30
C TYR A 53 45.09 -50.98 -43.17
N SER A 54 45.98 -51.89 -42.77
CA SER A 54 46.10 -53.20 -43.39
C SER A 54 44.89 -54.10 -43.04
N LEU A 55 44.65 -55.13 -43.86
CA LEU A 55 43.53 -56.05 -43.69
C LEU A 55 43.56 -56.78 -42.33
N SER A 56 44.76 -57.10 -41.82
CA SER A 56 44.94 -57.68 -40.48
C SER A 56 44.59 -56.70 -39.35
N GLU A 57 44.91 -55.42 -39.51
CA GLU A 57 44.55 -54.38 -38.53
C GLU A 57 43.05 -54.12 -38.53
N LEU A 58 42.41 -54.11 -39.70
CA LEU A 58 40.95 -54.01 -39.81
C LEU A 58 40.23 -55.21 -39.16
N GLN A 59 40.77 -56.43 -39.31
CA GLN A 59 40.27 -57.60 -38.59
C GLN A 59 40.47 -57.47 -37.08
N ASN A 60 41.59 -56.91 -36.65
CA ASN A 60 41.89 -56.67 -35.24
C ASN A 60 40.95 -55.60 -34.63
N LEU A 61 40.71 -54.50 -35.34
CA LEU A 61 39.74 -53.46 -34.97
C LEU A 61 38.31 -54.04 -34.88
N ARG A 62 37.95 -54.93 -35.81
CA ARG A 62 36.65 -55.63 -35.76
C ARG A 62 36.54 -56.56 -34.56
N ALA A 63 37.61 -57.25 -34.19
CA ALA A 63 37.64 -58.14 -33.03
C ALA A 63 37.68 -57.36 -31.69
N ASN A 64 38.27 -56.16 -31.69
CA ASN A 64 38.44 -55.30 -30.52
C ASN A 64 37.54 -54.06 -30.59
N LYS A 65 36.30 -54.20 -30.10
CA LYS A 65 35.34 -53.09 -29.95
C LYS A 65 35.91 -51.80 -29.34
N PRO A 66 36.68 -51.81 -28.23
CA PRO A 66 37.20 -50.56 -27.66
C PRO A 66 38.13 -49.81 -28.63
N ALA A 67 38.94 -50.52 -29.43
CA ALA A 67 39.80 -49.88 -30.42
C ALA A 67 39.00 -49.20 -31.55
N LEU A 68 37.82 -49.74 -31.87
CA LEU A 68 36.90 -49.13 -32.83
C LEU A 68 36.23 -47.88 -32.24
N ASP A 69 35.81 -47.93 -30.97
CA ASP A 69 35.28 -46.75 -30.26
C ASP A 69 36.33 -45.63 -30.17
N ASP A 70 37.58 -45.96 -29.88
CA ASP A 70 38.69 -45.00 -29.86
C ASP A 70 38.89 -44.34 -31.24
N LEU A 71 38.87 -45.12 -32.32
CA LEU A 71 38.95 -44.60 -33.69
C LEU A 71 37.77 -43.66 -34.03
N ILE A 72 36.54 -44.02 -33.62
CA ILE A 72 35.37 -43.15 -33.80
C ILE A 72 35.54 -41.84 -33.03
N LEU A 73 36.05 -41.89 -31.80
CA LEU A 73 36.32 -40.70 -30.99
C LEU A 73 37.46 -39.85 -31.55
N GLU A 74 38.33 -40.42 -32.39
CA GLU A 74 39.40 -39.68 -33.05
C GLU A 74 38.94 -38.82 -34.24
N GLN A 75 37.80 -39.16 -34.85
CA GLN A 75 37.23 -38.44 -35.99
C GLN A 75 36.98 -36.96 -35.67
N THR A 76 37.33 -36.07 -36.61
CA THR A 76 37.24 -34.61 -36.43
C THR A 76 35.82 -34.15 -36.11
N ASP A 77 34.83 -34.75 -36.77
CA ASP A 77 33.42 -34.38 -36.62
C ASP A 77 32.88 -34.80 -35.25
N VAL A 78 33.25 -35.99 -34.77
CA VAL A 78 32.90 -36.48 -33.43
C VAL A 78 33.55 -35.60 -32.35
N LYS A 79 34.83 -35.25 -32.50
CA LYS A 79 35.52 -34.30 -31.62
C LYS A 79 34.84 -32.93 -31.59
N ALA A 80 34.42 -32.42 -32.76
CA ALA A 80 33.71 -31.14 -32.85
C ALA A 80 32.36 -31.19 -32.11
N LEU A 81 31.58 -32.27 -32.27
CA LEU A 81 30.33 -32.48 -31.54
C LEU A 81 30.54 -32.59 -30.04
N LEU A 82 31.55 -33.34 -29.59
CA LEU A 82 31.88 -33.46 -28.16
C LEU A 82 32.25 -32.11 -27.56
N LYS A 83 33.03 -31.29 -28.29
CA LYS A 83 33.37 -29.93 -27.88
C LYS A 83 32.13 -29.04 -27.80
N GLN A 84 31.24 -29.10 -28.80
CA GLN A 84 29.96 -28.36 -28.80
C GLN A 84 29.06 -28.77 -27.63
N LEU A 85 29.01 -30.06 -27.32
CA LEU A 85 28.26 -30.59 -26.19
C LEU A 85 28.83 -30.09 -24.86
N GLU A 86 30.16 -30.06 -24.71
CA GLU A 86 30.79 -29.52 -23.51
C GLU A 86 30.56 -28.00 -23.36
N THR A 87 30.66 -27.23 -24.44
CA THR A 87 30.32 -25.80 -24.41
C THR A 87 28.86 -25.58 -24.02
N ALA A 88 27.94 -26.37 -24.58
CA ALA A 88 26.52 -26.28 -24.25
C ALA A 88 26.25 -26.62 -22.77
N ARG A 89 26.96 -27.59 -22.20
CA ARG A 89 26.87 -27.92 -20.77
C ARG A 89 27.40 -26.80 -19.88
N MET A 90 28.54 -26.21 -20.23
CA MET A 90 29.11 -25.07 -19.51
C MET A 90 28.18 -23.85 -19.55
N GLU A 91 27.63 -23.55 -20.73
CA GLU A 91 26.67 -22.45 -20.91
C GLU A 91 25.41 -22.69 -20.08
N ASN A 92 24.80 -23.87 -20.18
CA ASN A 92 23.61 -24.22 -19.40
C ASN A 92 23.88 -24.10 -17.89
N ARG A 93 25.03 -24.60 -17.41
CA ARG A 93 25.43 -24.45 -16.01
C ARG A 93 25.56 -22.98 -15.59
N SER A 94 26.19 -22.16 -16.43
CA SER A 94 26.35 -20.72 -16.19
C SER A 94 24.99 -20.01 -16.13
N THR A 95 24.08 -20.32 -17.06
CA THR A 95 22.72 -19.77 -17.07
C THR A 95 21.94 -20.19 -15.83
N ALA A 96 21.96 -21.48 -15.48
CA ALA A 96 21.28 -21.99 -14.28
C ALA A 96 21.81 -21.30 -13.01
N GLN A 97 23.12 -21.11 -12.90
CA GLN A 97 23.72 -20.41 -11.77
C GLN A 97 23.32 -18.92 -11.75
N SER A 98 23.24 -18.25 -12.91
CA SER A 98 22.76 -16.88 -13.00
C SER A 98 21.31 -16.75 -12.52
N ILE A 99 20.44 -17.68 -12.91
CA ILE A 99 19.03 -17.72 -12.48
C ILE A 99 18.94 -17.88 -10.96
N LEU A 100 19.68 -18.84 -10.39
CA LEU A 100 19.70 -19.06 -8.94
C LEU A 100 20.20 -17.83 -8.17
N ASN A 101 21.22 -17.14 -8.70
CA ASN A 101 21.71 -15.91 -8.10
C ASN A 101 20.64 -14.79 -8.12
N GLN A 102 19.88 -14.66 -9.21
CA GLN A 102 18.81 -13.66 -9.34
C GLN A 102 17.59 -13.98 -8.46
N GLU A 103 17.27 -15.27 -8.26
CA GLU A 103 16.14 -15.71 -7.44
C GLU A 103 16.22 -15.17 -6.00
N THR A 104 17.41 -15.17 -5.40
CA THR A 104 17.62 -14.63 -4.06
C THR A 104 17.27 -13.14 -3.96
N GLY A 105 17.66 -12.34 -4.97
CA GLY A 105 17.34 -10.91 -5.04
C GLY A 105 15.84 -10.67 -5.30
N MET A 106 15.22 -11.47 -6.17
CA MET A 106 13.78 -11.41 -6.41
C MET A 106 12.97 -11.76 -5.14
N GLN A 107 13.42 -12.76 -4.38
CA GLN A 107 12.77 -13.15 -3.14
C GLN A 107 12.88 -12.04 -2.08
N ALA A 108 14.07 -11.43 -1.92
CA ALA A 108 14.27 -10.33 -0.99
C ALA A 108 13.39 -9.11 -1.34
N THR A 109 13.42 -8.67 -2.60
CA THR A 109 12.59 -7.55 -3.07
C THR A 109 11.09 -7.82 -2.95
N SER A 110 10.65 -9.07 -3.16
CA SER A 110 9.25 -9.47 -2.93
C SER A 110 8.85 -9.38 -1.45
N GLN A 111 9.76 -9.76 -0.53
CA GLN A 111 9.51 -9.65 0.90
C GLN A 111 9.47 -8.18 1.35
N ASP A 112 10.38 -7.35 0.85
CA ASP A 112 10.41 -5.91 1.11
C ASP A 112 9.12 -5.24 0.62
N TYR A 113 8.67 -5.58 -0.59
CA TYR A 113 7.41 -5.08 -1.13
C TYR A 113 6.21 -5.46 -0.25
N ALA A 114 6.13 -6.73 0.19
CA ALA A 114 5.06 -7.18 1.07
C ALA A 114 5.06 -6.43 2.40
N SER A 115 6.24 -6.22 3.00
CA SER A 115 6.43 -5.46 4.24
C SER A 115 5.99 -4.00 4.10
N VAL A 116 6.44 -3.31 3.04
CA VAL A 116 6.07 -1.92 2.76
C VAL A 116 4.57 -1.78 2.48
N SER A 117 3.99 -2.71 1.72
CA SER A 117 2.55 -2.72 1.44
C SER A 117 1.74 -2.88 2.72
N GLN A 118 2.16 -3.78 3.62
CA GLN A 118 1.52 -3.96 4.92
C GLN A 118 1.62 -2.69 5.77
N ALA A 119 2.82 -2.09 5.87
CA ALA A 119 3.02 -0.85 6.61
C ALA A 119 2.15 0.30 6.05
N LEU A 120 2.06 0.43 4.72
CA LEU A 120 1.21 1.42 4.07
C LEU A 120 -0.27 1.20 4.36
N SER A 121 -0.73 -0.07 4.37
CA SER A 121 -2.12 -0.38 4.71
C SER A 121 -2.45 -0.01 6.16
N ALA A 122 -1.52 -0.23 7.09
CA ALA A 122 -1.69 0.13 8.50
C ALA A 122 -1.70 1.65 8.71
N THR A 123 -0.83 2.40 8.01
CA THR A 123 -0.83 3.87 8.11
C THR A 123 -2.11 4.48 7.51
N LYS A 124 -2.61 3.94 6.39
CA LYS A 124 -3.91 4.35 5.82
C LYS A 124 -5.05 4.14 6.81
N ALA A 125 -5.15 2.95 7.41
CA ALA A 125 -6.19 2.66 8.40
C ALA A 125 -6.11 3.60 9.61
N SER A 126 -4.90 3.93 10.07
CA SER A 126 -4.69 4.90 11.17
C SER A 126 -5.15 6.32 10.79
N VAL A 127 -4.81 6.78 9.60
CA VAL A 127 -5.23 8.10 9.09
C VAL A 127 -6.75 8.16 8.93
N GLU A 128 -7.37 7.11 8.39
CA GLU A 128 -8.83 7.00 8.26
C GLU A 128 -9.51 7.06 9.64
N ALA A 129 -9.01 6.31 10.62
CA ALA A 129 -9.52 6.35 11.99
C ALA A 129 -9.42 7.74 12.63
N LEU A 130 -8.27 8.42 12.49
CA LEU A 130 -8.09 9.79 12.99
C LEU A 130 -9.00 10.79 12.28
N SER A 131 -9.22 10.63 10.98
CA SER A 131 -10.13 11.49 10.22
C SER A 131 -11.57 11.34 10.68
N ALA A 132 -12.03 10.10 10.90
CA ALA A 132 -13.35 9.81 11.45
C ALA A 132 -13.51 10.39 12.86
N GLN A 133 -12.48 10.27 13.71
CA GLN A 133 -12.49 10.86 15.05
C GLN A 133 -12.56 12.39 15.01
N ARG A 134 -11.80 13.03 14.11
CA ARG A 134 -11.88 14.48 13.90
C ARG A 134 -13.29 14.89 13.52
N ASP A 135 -13.89 14.18 12.57
CA ASP A 135 -15.23 14.50 12.06
C ASP A 135 -16.30 14.31 13.15
N GLU A 136 -16.17 13.29 14.00
CA GLU A 136 -17.02 13.10 15.17
C GLU A 136 -16.89 14.27 16.18
N ILE A 137 -15.67 14.73 16.45
CA ILE A 137 -15.43 15.87 17.34
C ILE A 137 -16.02 17.15 16.74
N LEU A 138 -15.83 17.37 15.44
CA LEU A 138 -16.38 18.53 14.74
C LEU A 138 -17.91 18.50 14.72
N GLN A 139 -18.51 17.33 14.54
CA GLN A 139 -19.95 17.16 14.61
C GLN A 139 -20.47 17.48 16.02
N LYS A 140 -19.83 16.92 17.07
CA LYS A 140 -20.19 17.14 18.49
C LYS A 140 -19.96 18.57 18.98
N ARG A 141 -19.04 19.29 18.35
CA ARG A 141 -18.65 20.66 18.72
C ARG A 141 -18.99 21.67 17.63
N SER A 142 -19.96 21.33 16.77
CA SER A 142 -20.38 22.26 15.73
C SER A 142 -20.97 23.52 16.40
N PRO A 143 -20.75 24.71 15.82
CA PRO A 143 -21.33 25.94 16.33
C PRO A 143 -22.85 25.83 16.54
N GLU A 144 -23.54 25.13 15.63
CA GLU A 144 -24.96 24.84 15.73
C GLU A 144 -25.32 24.02 16.98
N GLN A 145 -24.61 22.92 17.26
CA GLN A 145 -24.84 22.12 18.46
C GLN A 145 -24.54 22.90 19.73
N LEU A 146 -23.47 23.70 19.74
CA LEU A 146 -23.16 24.59 20.86
C LEU A 146 -24.26 25.64 21.08
N CYS A 147 -24.80 26.21 20.00
CA CYS A 147 -25.92 27.16 20.07
C CYS A 147 -27.18 26.49 20.64
N VAL A 148 -27.49 25.26 20.22
CA VAL A 148 -28.62 24.48 20.77
C VAL A 148 -28.41 24.20 22.26
N MET A 149 -27.22 23.75 22.65
CA MET A 149 -26.89 23.48 24.06
C MET A 149 -26.98 24.74 24.93
N LEU A 150 -26.37 25.85 24.50
CA LEU A 150 -26.41 27.13 25.22
C LEU A 150 -27.84 27.65 25.35
N ASN A 151 -28.65 27.51 24.29
CA ASN A 151 -30.06 27.91 24.31
C ASN A 151 -30.88 27.05 25.29
N GLY A 152 -30.69 25.73 25.29
CA GLY A 152 -31.31 24.83 26.26
C GLY A 152 -30.97 25.18 27.69
N GLN A 153 -29.69 25.41 27.99
CA GLN A 153 -29.22 25.82 29.32
C GLN A 153 -29.74 27.21 29.74
N ALA A 154 -29.90 28.13 28.79
CA ALA A 154 -30.52 29.44 29.07
C ALA A 154 -32.00 29.26 29.46
N HIS A 155 -32.74 28.40 28.77
CA HIS A 155 -34.13 28.08 29.13
C HIS A 155 -34.24 27.38 30.49
N THR A 156 -33.32 26.46 30.83
CA THR A 156 -33.32 25.81 32.15
C THR A 156 -33.10 26.81 33.28
N ALA A 157 -32.16 27.76 33.14
CA ALA A 157 -31.96 28.80 34.16
C ALA A 157 -33.15 29.77 34.24
N ASP A 158 -33.79 30.07 33.11
CA ASP A 158 -35.02 30.87 33.10
C ASP A 158 -36.15 30.17 33.85
N ALA A 159 -36.39 28.89 33.57
CA ALA A 159 -37.39 28.08 34.25
C ALA A 159 -37.12 28.01 35.76
N ALA A 160 -35.87 27.79 36.18
CA ALA A 160 -35.49 27.79 37.59
C ALA A 160 -35.75 29.15 38.27
N ALA A 161 -35.52 30.27 37.57
CA ALA A 161 -35.85 31.60 38.09
C ALA A 161 -37.37 31.79 38.24
N GLU A 162 -38.17 31.31 37.29
CA GLU A 162 -39.63 31.38 37.36
C GLU A 162 -40.20 30.47 38.47
N ASP A 163 -39.62 29.30 38.69
CA ASP A 163 -40.03 28.40 39.78
C ASP A 163 -39.70 29.03 41.14
N LEU A 164 -38.50 29.62 41.32
CA LEU A 164 -38.16 30.38 42.53
C LEU A 164 -39.15 31.52 42.78
N LEU A 165 -39.58 32.22 41.73
CA LEU A 165 -40.57 33.29 41.82
C LEU A 165 -41.94 32.74 42.23
N ARG A 166 -42.37 31.63 41.64
CA ARG A 166 -43.64 30.98 41.97
C ARG A 166 -43.65 30.51 43.43
N ASP A 167 -42.59 29.84 43.87
CA ASP A 167 -42.45 29.37 45.25
C ASP A 167 -42.52 30.54 46.25
N ALA A 168 -41.87 31.66 45.94
CA ALA A 168 -41.90 32.87 46.75
C ALA A 168 -43.31 33.51 46.82
N LEU A 169 -44.11 33.41 45.76
CA LEU A 169 -45.49 33.91 45.72
C LEU A 169 -46.49 32.97 46.41
N GLU A 170 -46.24 31.65 46.36
CA GLU A 170 -47.10 30.63 46.97
C GLU A 170 -46.88 30.47 48.47
N ALA A 171 -45.71 30.87 48.98
CA ALA A 171 -45.46 31.00 50.40
C ALA A 171 -46.42 32.03 51.02
N ARG A 172 -47.58 31.57 51.51
CA ARG A 172 -48.68 32.39 52.07
C ARG A 172 -48.30 33.28 53.28
N GLN A 173 -47.07 33.17 53.78
CA GLN A 173 -46.55 33.98 54.87
C GLN A 173 -45.70 35.10 54.30
N SER A 174 -45.78 36.31 54.87
CA SER A 174 -44.89 37.42 54.49
C SER A 174 -43.43 36.97 54.63
N LEU A 175 -42.70 36.91 53.50
CA LEU A 175 -41.26 36.64 53.50
C LEU A 175 -40.58 37.62 54.45
N ASP A 176 -39.78 37.09 55.39
CA ASP A 176 -38.95 37.93 56.23
C ASP A 176 -37.89 38.66 55.38
N THR A 177 -37.30 39.71 55.93
CA THR A 177 -36.37 40.58 55.19
C THR A 177 -35.14 39.81 54.68
N SER A 178 -34.68 38.80 55.43
CA SER A 178 -33.57 37.93 55.05
C SER A 178 -33.90 37.00 53.89
N ALA A 179 -35.05 36.33 53.93
CA ALA A 179 -35.53 35.43 52.89
C ALA A 179 -35.80 36.19 51.60
N LEU A 180 -36.35 37.41 51.70
CA LEU A 180 -36.53 38.28 50.54
C LEU A 180 -35.19 38.67 49.90
N ALA A 181 -34.16 38.95 50.71
CA ALA A 181 -32.83 39.27 50.20
C ALA A 181 -32.18 38.07 49.50
N GLN A 182 -32.29 36.88 50.09
CA GLN A 182 -31.79 35.63 49.50
C GLN A 182 -32.50 35.29 48.19
N PHE A 183 -33.84 35.39 48.16
CA PHE A 183 -34.64 35.21 46.95
C PHE A 183 -34.16 36.14 45.83
N LYS A 184 -34.04 37.44 46.11
CA LYS A 184 -33.57 38.43 45.12
C LYS A 184 -32.20 38.06 44.57
N GLN A 185 -31.28 37.66 45.45
CA GLN A 185 -29.93 37.26 45.04
C GLN A 185 -29.98 36.04 44.11
N GLN A 186 -30.71 34.99 44.47
CA GLN A 186 -30.83 33.77 43.67
C GLN A 186 -31.52 34.02 42.33
N PHE A 187 -32.64 34.76 42.33
CA PHE A 187 -33.37 35.10 41.11
C PHE A 187 -32.51 35.92 40.13
N VAL A 188 -31.82 36.96 40.62
CA VAL A 188 -30.92 37.78 39.80
C VAL A 188 -29.77 36.94 39.25
N GLN A 189 -29.21 36.05 40.07
CA GLN A 189 -28.16 35.13 39.62
C GLN A 189 -28.64 34.26 38.46
N GLN A 190 -29.82 33.64 38.57
CA GLN A 190 -30.38 32.79 37.50
C GLN A 190 -30.64 33.57 36.21
N LYS A 191 -31.22 34.78 36.30
CA LYS A 191 -31.44 35.64 35.13
C LYS A 191 -30.13 36.10 34.50
N MET A 192 -29.11 36.40 35.31
CA MET A 192 -27.78 36.76 34.81
C MET A 192 -27.14 35.59 34.04
N GLU A 193 -27.21 34.37 34.58
CA GLU A 193 -26.73 33.17 33.89
C GLU A 193 -27.43 32.93 32.55
N LYS A 194 -28.76 33.08 32.50
CA LYS A 194 -29.54 33.03 31.25
C LYS A 194 -28.99 34.01 30.21
N HIS A 195 -28.88 35.29 30.58
CA HIS A 195 -28.43 36.33 29.64
C HIS A 195 -26.99 36.13 29.20
N MET A 196 -26.10 35.69 30.08
CA MET A 196 -24.72 35.34 29.73
C MET A 196 -24.68 34.22 28.68
N ARG A 197 -25.47 33.15 28.83
CA ARG A 197 -25.54 32.05 27.85
C ARG A 197 -26.10 32.51 26.51
N LEU A 198 -27.13 33.37 26.50
CA LEU A 198 -27.67 33.95 25.28
C LEU A 198 -26.67 34.89 24.58
N ALA A 199 -25.90 35.67 25.35
CA ALA A 199 -24.84 36.51 24.79
C ALA A 199 -23.75 35.66 24.13
N LEU A 200 -23.27 34.60 24.80
CA LEU A 200 -22.30 33.65 24.22
C LEU A 200 -22.83 33.00 22.94
N LYS A 201 -24.10 32.58 22.93
CA LYS A 201 -24.77 32.05 21.72
C LYS A 201 -24.74 33.06 20.57
N SER A 202 -25.17 34.30 20.82
CA SER A 202 -25.17 35.35 19.80
C SER A 202 -23.76 35.67 19.27
N SER A 203 -22.75 35.60 20.14
CA SER A 203 -21.35 35.76 19.73
C SER A 203 -20.90 34.64 18.80
N LEU A 204 -21.27 33.37 19.07
CA LEU A 204 -20.96 32.23 18.20
C LEU A 204 -21.66 32.35 16.83
N GLU A 205 -22.93 32.75 16.82
CA GLU A 205 -23.70 32.97 15.59
C GLU A 205 -23.08 34.09 14.73
N SER A 206 -22.65 35.20 15.36
CA SER A 206 -22.00 36.32 14.65
C SER A 206 -20.63 35.96 14.08
N SER A 207 -19.87 35.09 14.77
CA SER A 207 -18.53 34.68 14.34
C SER A 207 -18.55 33.59 13.26
N GLY A 208 -19.66 32.84 13.13
CA GLY A 208 -19.81 31.79 12.12
C GLY A 208 -20.24 32.26 10.72
N ILE A 209 -20.63 33.54 10.56
CA ILE A 209 -21.17 34.11 9.31
C ILE A 209 -20.10 34.90 8.52
N SER A 210 -18.88 35.06 9.07
CA SER A 210 -17.74 35.74 8.41
C SER A 210 -16.82 34.77 7.69
#